data_AF-A0A0U5CKP7-F1
#
_entry.id   AF-A0A0U5CKP7-F1
#
_cell.length_a   1.000
_cell.length_b   1.000
_cell.length_c   1.000
_cell.angle_alpha   90.00
_cell.angle_beta   90.00
_cell.angle_gamma   90.00
#
_symmetry.space_group_name_H-M   'P 1'
#
loop_
_entity.id
_entity.type
_entity.pdbx_description
1 polymer ?
#
loop_
_entity_poly.entity_id
_entity_poly.type
_entity_poly.pdbx_seq_one_letter_code
_entity_poly.pdbx_strand_id
1 'polypeptide(L)'
;MAQRTLPSVPVKHADLVEYLLSHPDEPVRDLFKPYNDYDAVLRQIFAQEPDHPVIADGLLNVVPLYDVERGGAADLRIRARNLATESDDVKTKYIMPLSDEDRRPDGSFAVVPSLKQFQTNFSIFSEGSLSSLNWDNVLAMKTLNARFANSTTRSLLLHPTWIFSYTAWITSKPLKRSSTSSNVSTILF
;
A
#
# COMPACT_ATOMS: atom_id res chain seq x y z
N MET A 1 -10.84 -15.61 24.62
CA MET A 1 -11.20 -14.70 23.51
C MET A 1 -11.22 -15.54 22.24
N ALA A 2 -12.25 -15.42 21.40
CA ALA A 2 -12.22 -16.07 20.09
C ALA A 2 -11.21 -15.32 19.20
N GLN A 3 -10.26 -16.04 18.59
CA GLN A 3 -9.31 -15.44 17.64
C GLN A 3 -10.05 -15.00 16.37
N ARG A 4 -9.71 -13.82 15.85
CA ARG A 4 -10.31 -13.34 14.59
C ARG A 4 -9.77 -14.13 13.41
N THR A 5 -10.67 -14.57 12.54
CA THR A 5 -10.32 -15.23 11.29
C THR A 5 -10.15 -14.21 10.18
N LEU A 6 -9.05 -14.30 9.43
CA LEU A 6 -8.88 -13.50 8.23
C LEU A 6 -9.85 -13.94 7.12
N PRO A 7 -10.41 -12.99 6.36
CA PRO A 7 -11.19 -13.34 5.17
C PRO A 7 -10.29 -13.96 4.09
N SER A 8 -10.88 -14.72 3.17
CA SER A 8 -10.15 -15.30 2.06
C SER A 8 -9.89 -14.25 0.96
N VAL A 9 -8.74 -14.33 0.30
CA VAL A 9 -8.37 -13.51 -0.86
C VAL A 9 -8.28 -14.39 -2.12
N PRO A 10 -8.58 -13.85 -3.31
CA PRO A 10 -8.55 -14.63 -4.56
C PRO A 10 -7.18 -15.23 -4.88
N VAL A 11 -6.12 -14.42 -4.72
CA VAL A 11 -4.73 -14.85 -4.80
C VAL A 11 -3.91 -14.21 -3.68
N LYS A 12 -2.73 -14.76 -3.39
CA LYS A 12 -1.79 -14.18 -2.43
C LYS A 12 -1.31 -12.79 -2.89
N HIS A 13 -0.94 -11.92 -1.95
CA HIS A 13 -0.43 -10.57 -2.26
C HIS A 13 0.80 -10.59 -3.19
N ALA A 14 1.63 -11.63 -3.09
CA ALA A 14 2.78 -11.84 -3.97
C ALA A 14 2.41 -11.95 -5.46
N ASP A 15 1.24 -12.53 -5.75
CA ASP A 15 0.77 -12.80 -7.11
C ASP A 15 -0.29 -11.77 -7.56
N LEU A 16 -0.52 -10.72 -6.75
CA LEU A 16 -1.54 -9.70 -7.02
C LEU A 16 -1.31 -9.00 -8.36
N VAL A 17 -0.06 -8.72 -8.73
CA VAL A 17 0.27 -8.06 -10.00
C VAL A 17 -0.19 -8.90 -11.19
N GLU A 18 0.10 -10.19 -11.18
CA GLU A 18 -0.32 -11.14 -12.23
C GLU A 18 -1.85 -11.30 -12.25
N TYR A 19 -2.48 -11.33 -11.08
CA TYR A 19 -3.93 -11.37 -10.98
C TYR A 19 -4.60 -10.13 -11.59
N LEU A 20 -4.06 -8.94 -11.34
CA LEU A 20 -4.54 -7.73 -11.99
C LEU A 20 -4.37 -7.83 -13.51
N LEU A 21 -3.20 -8.22 -14.00
CA LEU A 21 -2.93 -8.33 -15.44
C LEU A 21 -3.83 -9.35 -16.16
N SER A 22 -4.22 -10.43 -15.48
CA SER A 22 -5.13 -11.45 -16.03
C SER A 22 -6.60 -11.02 -16.08
N HIS A 23 -6.99 -9.95 -15.39
CA HIS A 23 -8.36 -9.41 -15.38
C HIS A 23 -8.37 -7.96 -15.88
N PRO A 24 -8.09 -7.70 -17.17
CA PRO A 24 -8.00 -6.34 -17.72
C PRO A 24 -9.37 -5.63 -17.77
N ASP A 25 -10.44 -6.37 -18.04
CA ASP A 25 -11.79 -5.84 -18.26
C ASP A 25 -12.56 -5.57 -16.96
N GLU A 26 -12.08 -6.09 -15.84
CA GLU A 26 -12.70 -5.86 -14.54
C GLU A 26 -12.27 -4.53 -13.93
N PRO A 27 -13.21 -3.79 -13.31
CA PRO A 27 -12.88 -2.55 -12.63
C PRO A 27 -11.94 -2.83 -11.45
N VAL A 28 -10.80 -2.15 -11.46
CA VAL A 28 -9.73 -2.28 -10.43
C VAL A 28 -10.29 -2.17 -9.01
N ARG A 29 -11.30 -1.31 -8.78
CA ARG A 29 -11.95 -1.15 -7.47
C ARG A 29 -12.48 -2.47 -6.92
N ASP A 30 -13.10 -3.28 -7.78
CA ASP A 30 -13.78 -4.50 -7.36
C ASP A 30 -12.75 -5.62 -7.13
N LEU A 31 -11.71 -5.69 -7.98
CA LEU A 31 -10.55 -6.58 -7.79
C LEU A 31 -9.84 -6.34 -6.45
N PHE A 32 -9.74 -5.08 -6.00
CA PHE A 32 -9.10 -4.72 -4.73
C PHE A 32 -10.01 -4.84 -3.51
N LYS A 33 -11.32 -4.99 -3.67
CA LYS A 33 -12.26 -5.10 -2.56
C LYS A 33 -11.91 -6.22 -1.57
N PRO A 34 -11.69 -7.49 -1.98
CA PRO A 34 -11.36 -8.56 -1.04
C PRO A 34 -10.05 -8.29 -0.28
N TYR A 35 -9.07 -7.65 -0.94
CA TYR A 35 -7.82 -7.26 -0.30
C TYR A 35 -8.03 -6.16 0.73
N ASN A 36 -8.89 -5.18 0.49
CA ASN A 36 -9.19 -4.13 1.48
C ASN A 36 -9.94 -4.69 2.69
N ASP A 37 -10.87 -5.62 2.47
CA ASP A 37 -11.61 -6.30 3.55
C ASP A 37 -10.65 -7.15 4.41
N TYR A 38 -9.70 -7.84 3.76
CA TYR A 38 -8.59 -8.54 4.42
C TYR A 38 -7.73 -7.62 5.27
N ASP A 39 -7.28 -6.52 4.69
CA ASP A 39 -6.45 -5.51 5.32
C ASP A 39 -7.13 -4.85 6.53
N ALA A 40 -8.46 -4.71 6.50
CA ALA A 40 -9.24 -4.16 7.60
C ALA A 40 -9.24 -5.09 8.83
N VAL A 41 -9.42 -6.40 8.61
CA VAL A 41 -9.36 -7.41 9.68
C VAL A 41 -7.92 -7.58 10.18
N LEU A 42 -6.94 -7.61 9.27
CA LEU A 42 -5.53 -7.72 9.63
C LEU A 42 -5.11 -6.58 10.56
N ARG A 43 -5.55 -5.34 10.32
CA ARG A 43 -5.28 -4.20 11.23
C ARG A 43 -5.91 -4.39 12.61
N GLN A 44 -7.08 -5.01 12.72
CA GLN A 44 -7.68 -5.31 14.02
C GLN A 44 -6.89 -6.38 14.77
N ILE A 45 -6.43 -7.42 14.06
CA ILE A 45 -5.57 -8.47 14.61
C ILE A 45 -4.26 -7.86 15.12
N PHE A 46 -3.58 -7.03 14.31
CA PHE A 46 -2.37 -6.31 14.74
C PHE A 46 -2.59 -5.44 15.98
N ALA A 47 -3.75 -4.80 16.11
CA ALA A 47 -4.03 -3.91 17.22
C ALA A 47 -4.43 -4.64 18.53
N GLN A 48 -5.11 -5.79 18.43
CA GLN A 48 -5.77 -6.41 19.57
C GLN A 48 -5.23 -7.81 19.93
N GLU A 49 -4.54 -8.48 19.02
CA GLU A 49 -4.11 -9.87 19.15
C GLU A 49 -2.64 -10.02 18.75
N PRO A 50 -1.68 -9.45 19.51
CA PRO A 50 -0.26 -9.45 19.15
C PRO A 50 0.36 -10.85 19.02
N ASP A 51 -0.19 -11.83 19.74
CA ASP A 51 0.26 -13.24 19.71
C ASP A 51 -0.43 -14.07 18.60
N HIS A 52 -1.19 -13.43 17.70
CA HIS A 52 -1.88 -14.14 16.63
C HIS A 52 -0.86 -14.72 15.63
N PRO A 53 -0.95 -16.01 15.24
CA PRO A 53 0.07 -16.68 14.42
C PRO A 53 0.29 -16.02 13.05
N VAL A 54 -0.75 -15.37 12.52
CA VAL A 54 -0.70 -14.61 11.26
C VAL A 54 0.26 -13.43 11.32
N ILE A 55 0.44 -12.81 12.49
CA ILE A 55 1.38 -11.67 12.66
C ILE A 55 2.84 -12.13 12.62
N ALA A 56 3.10 -13.42 12.88
CA ALA A 56 4.46 -13.96 12.83
C ALA A 56 5.06 -13.83 11.42
N ASP A 57 4.23 -13.87 10.39
CA ASP A 57 4.62 -13.54 9.02
C ASP A 57 4.57 -12.03 8.79
N GLY A 58 5.72 -11.37 8.92
CA GLY A 58 5.86 -9.93 8.79
C GLY A 58 5.71 -9.38 7.37
N LEU A 59 5.56 -10.22 6.34
CA LEU A 59 5.46 -9.82 4.93
C LEU A 59 4.12 -10.20 4.29
N LEU A 60 3.16 -10.67 5.08
CA LEU A 60 1.89 -11.24 4.62
C LEU A 60 1.07 -10.34 3.67
N ASN A 61 1.12 -9.02 3.87
CA ASN A 61 0.38 -8.01 3.11
C ASN A 61 1.27 -7.16 2.18
N VAL A 62 2.48 -7.62 1.89
CA VAL A 62 3.43 -6.93 1.01
C VAL A 62 3.26 -7.43 -0.43
N VAL A 63 3.23 -6.49 -1.37
CA VAL A 63 3.18 -6.78 -2.81
C VAL A 63 4.57 -6.51 -3.40
N PRO A 64 5.27 -7.52 -3.93
CA PRO A 64 6.58 -7.35 -4.52
C PRO A 64 6.42 -6.72 -5.92
N LEU A 65 6.93 -5.50 -6.09
CA LEU A 65 6.84 -4.78 -7.37
C LEU A 65 8.07 -5.03 -8.27
N TYR A 66 9.27 -4.99 -7.70
CA TYR A 66 10.54 -5.08 -8.43
C TYR A 66 11.26 -6.40 -8.19
N ASP A 67 10.52 -7.49 -8.10
CA ASP A 67 11.09 -8.81 -7.81
C ASP A 67 12.02 -9.26 -8.94
N VAL A 68 13.29 -9.46 -8.61
CA VAL A 68 14.32 -9.89 -9.56
C VAL A 68 14.01 -11.27 -10.12
N GLU A 69 13.40 -12.15 -9.32
CA GLU A 69 13.02 -13.51 -9.74
C GLU A 69 11.88 -13.48 -10.76
N ARG A 70 11.04 -12.42 -10.73
CA ARG A 70 9.93 -12.20 -11.67
C ARG A 70 10.28 -11.19 -12.77
N GLY A 71 11.56 -11.03 -13.08
CA GLY A 71 12.04 -10.20 -14.19
C GLY A 71 12.43 -8.77 -13.83
N GLY A 72 12.36 -8.38 -12.55
CA GLY A 72 12.90 -7.13 -12.01
C GLY A 72 12.22 -5.85 -12.49
N ALA A 73 11.16 -5.98 -13.30
CA ALA A 73 10.43 -4.86 -13.88
C ALA A 73 8.93 -4.96 -13.58
N ALA A 74 8.35 -3.87 -13.10
CA ALA A 74 6.92 -3.78 -12.82
C ALA A 74 6.16 -3.24 -14.04
N ASP A 75 5.50 -4.09 -14.83
CA ASP A 75 4.58 -3.65 -15.90
C ASP A 75 3.15 -3.53 -15.36
N LEU A 76 2.92 -2.53 -14.50
CA LEU A 76 1.58 -2.13 -14.11
C LEU A 76 1.16 -0.91 -14.92
N ARG A 77 0.02 -1.00 -15.58
CA ARG A 77 -0.52 0.06 -16.45
C ARG A 77 -1.75 0.72 -15.84
N ILE A 78 -1.89 2.00 -16.09
CA ILE A 78 -3.04 2.80 -15.67
C ILE A 78 -4.26 2.33 -16.48
N ARG A 79 -5.34 2.05 -15.76
CA ARG A 79 -6.68 1.87 -16.34
C ARG A 79 -7.46 3.17 -16.15
N ALA A 80 -7.40 4.03 -17.14
CA ALA A 80 -8.03 5.34 -17.10
C ALA A 80 -9.55 5.19 -17.28
N ARG A 81 -10.30 6.06 -16.60
CA ARG A 81 -11.75 6.09 -16.72
C ARG A 81 -12.18 6.56 -18.10
N ASN A 82 -13.04 5.80 -18.77
CA ASN A 82 -13.64 6.21 -20.03
C ASN A 82 -14.92 7.03 -19.80
N LEU A 83 -14.86 8.35 -20.05
CA LEU A 83 -16.02 9.25 -19.89
C LEU A 83 -17.08 9.07 -20.97
N ALA A 84 -16.72 8.55 -22.15
CA ALA A 84 -17.67 8.38 -23.24
C ALA A 84 -18.71 7.29 -22.95
N THR A 85 -18.31 6.25 -22.21
CA THR A 85 -19.17 5.10 -21.85
C THR A 85 -19.95 5.33 -20.55
N GLU A 86 -19.60 6.34 -19.76
CA GLU A 86 -20.17 6.59 -18.43
C GLU A 86 -21.48 7.38 -18.51
N SER A 87 -22.47 7.02 -17.69
CA SER A 87 -23.75 7.73 -17.56
C SER A 87 -23.58 9.11 -16.91
N ASP A 88 -24.42 10.07 -17.28
CA ASP A 88 -24.33 11.44 -16.78
C ASP A 88 -24.54 11.56 -15.25
N ASP A 89 -25.31 10.65 -14.64
CA ASP A 89 -25.48 10.56 -13.19
C ASP A 89 -24.18 10.28 -12.43
N VAL A 90 -23.20 9.63 -13.06
CA VAL A 90 -21.91 9.36 -12.42
C VAL A 90 -20.95 10.51 -12.69
N LYS A 91 -20.99 11.12 -13.88
CA LYS A 91 -20.20 12.32 -14.21
C LYS A 91 -20.52 13.49 -13.28
N THR A 92 -21.80 13.71 -12.99
CA THR A 92 -22.27 14.81 -12.12
C THR A 92 -21.86 14.65 -10.65
N LYS A 93 -21.43 13.47 -10.21
CA LYS A 93 -20.89 13.25 -8.85
C LYS A 93 -19.52 13.89 -8.63
N TYR A 94 -18.85 14.35 -9.69
CA TYR A 94 -17.52 14.94 -9.61
C TYR A 94 -17.60 16.47 -9.69
N ILE A 95 -17.19 17.13 -8.60
CA ILE A 95 -17.27 18.59 -8.43
C ILE A 95 -16.21 19.33 -9.26
N MET A 96 -15.10 18.67 -9.61
CA MET A 96 -14.01 19.22 -10.42
C MET A 96 -13.55 18.20 -11.46
N PRO A 97 -14.18 18.15 -12.65
CA PRO A 97 -13.68 17.31 -13.74
C PRO A 97 -12.35 17.84 -14.26
N LEU A 98 -11.38 16.95 -14.48
CA LEU A 98 -10.12 17.27 -15.15
C LEU A 98 -10.35 17.36 -16.65
N SER A 99 -9.64 18.27 -17.33
CA SER A 99 -9.61 18.31 -18.80
C SER A 99 -8.88 17.08 -19.34
N ASP A 100 -9.06 16.75 -20.61
CA ASP A 100 -8.45 15.55 -21.18
C ASP A 100 -6.91 15.64 -21.27
N GLU A 101 -6.36 16.86 -21.33
CA GLU A 101 -4.91 17.11 -21.33
C GLU A 101 -4.26 16.84 -19.97
N ASP A 102 -4.98 17.13 -18.88
CA ASP A 102 -4.50 16.91 -17.51
C ASP A 102 -4.67 15.45 -17.06
N ARG A 103 -5.39 14.65 -17.85
CA ARG A 103 -5.66 13.25 -17.53
C ARG A 103 -4.52 12.38 -18.01
N ARG A 104 -4.09 11.46 -17.14
CA ARG A 104 -3.11 10.45 -17.54
C ARG A 104 -3.72 9.53 -18.60
N PRO A 105 -2.99 9.25 -19.70
CA PRO A 105 -3.48 8.39 -20.76
C PRO A 105 -3.61 6.95 -20.27
N ASP A 106 -4.62 6.26 -20.79
CA ASP A 106 -4.82 4.84 -20.56
C ASP A 106 -3.61 4.03 -21.06
N GLY A 107 -3.27 2.95 -20.35
CA GLY A 107 -2.15 2.08 -20.71
C GLY A 107 -0.76 2.64 -20.40
N SER A 108 -0.65 3.90 -19.95
CA SER A 108 0.63 4.43 -19.45
C SER A 108 1.08 3.73 -18.17
N PHE A 109 2.38 3.77 -17.87
CA PHE A 109 2.93 3.13 -16.67
C PHE A 109 2.33 3.73 -15.38
N ALA A 110 1.69 2.88 -14.59
CA ALA A 110 1.14 3.24 -13.26
C ALA A 110 2.23 3.33 -12.20
N VAL A 111 3.26 2.48 -12.34
CA VAL A 111 4.45 2.46 -11.50
C VAL A 111 5.68 2.65 -12.37
N VAL A 112 6.76 3.15 -11.77
CA VAL A 112 8.03 3.23 -12.47
C VAL A 112 8.49 1.80 -12.81
N PRO A 113 9.00 1.51 -14.01
CA PRO A 113 9.35 0.13 -14.38
C PRO A 113 10.52 -0.47 -13.60
N SER A 114 11.44 0.36 -13.09
CA SER A 114 12.65 -0.12 -12.38
C SER A 114 12.85 0.54 -11.03
N LEU A 115 13.39 -0.24 -10.08
CA LEU A 115 13.75 0.26 -8.75
C LEU A 115 14.75 1.43 -8.83
N LYS A 116 15.74 1.36 -9.72
CA LYS A 116 16.75 2.43 -9.89
C LYS A 116 16.14 3.76 -10.30
N GLN A 117 15.17 3.72 -11.22
CA GLN A 117 14.47 4.93 -11.64
C GLN A 117 13.56 5.46 -10.52
N PHE A 118 12.93 4.57 -9.75
CA PHE A 118 12.19 4.96 -8.55
C PHE A 118 13.10 5.66 -7.53
N GLN A 119 14.28 5.09 -7.23
CA GLN A 119 15.27 5.68 -6.31
C GLN A 119 15.71 7.08 -6.78
N THR A 120 15.91 7.26 -8.08
CA THR A 120 16.31 8.55 -8.66
C THR A 120 15.19 9.58 -8.49
N ASN A 121 13.96 9.22 -8.85
CA ASN A 121 12.79 10.09 -8.69
C ASN A 121 12.53 10.41 -7.21
N PHE A 122 12.71 9.43 -6.32
CA PHE A 122 12.56 9.61 -4.89
C PHE A 122 13.64 10.54 -4.31
N SER A 123 14.88 10.45 -4.78
CA SER A 123 15.96 11.37 -4.40
C SER A 123 15.65 12.80 -4.81
N ILE A 124 15.16 13.00 -6.04
CA ILE A 124 14.71 14.31 -6.54
C ILE A 124 13.55 14.85 -5.69
N PHE A 125 12.53 14.02 -5.45
CA PHE A 125 11.36 14.40 -4.66
C PHE A 125 11.70 14.75 -3.20
N SER A 126 12.63 14.01 -2.60
CA SER A 126 13.08 14.25 -1.23
C SER A 126 14.16 15.31 -1.12
N GLU A 127 14.55 15.95 -2.23
CA GLU A 127 15.66 16.91 -2.30
C GLU A 127 16.97 16.35 -1.69
N GLY A 128 17.17 15.02 -1.78
CA GLY A 128 18.33 14.33 -1.20
C GLY A 128 18.32 14.15 0.32
N SER A 129 17.27 14.58 1.03
CA SER A 129 17.16 14.47 2.50
C SER A 129 17.21 13.03 3.01
N LEU A 130 16.86 12.05 2.17
CA LEU A 130 16.86 10.62 2.48
C LEU A 130 17.90 9.85 1.66
N SER A 131 18.98 10.51 1.22
CA SER A 131 20.02 9.91 0.36
C SER A 131 20.86 8.82 1.05
N SER A 132 20.97 8.83 2.39
CA SER A 132 21.71 7.85 3.19
C SER A 132 20.90 6.59 3.54
N LEU A 133 19.70 6.45 2.99
CA LEU A 133 18.77 5.39 3.36
C LEU A 133 19.19 4.04 2.74
N ASN A 134 19.15 2.97 3.55
CA ASN A 134 19.41 1.61 3.07
C ASN A 134 18.14 1.00 2.43
N TRP A 135 18.17 0.84 1.10
CA TRP A 135 17.07 0.34 0.28
C TRP A 135 16.69 -1.12 0.55
N ASP A 136 17.56 -1.91 1.17
CA ASP A 136 17.30 -3.32 1.47
C ASP A 136 16.15 -3.53 2.47
N ASN A 137 15.80 -2.49 3.26
CA ASN A 137 14.78 -2.56 4.31
C ASN A 137 13.65 -1.54 4.14
N VAL A 138 13.43 -1.06 2.91
CA VAL A 138 12.40 -0.07 2.64
C VAL A 138 11.11 -0.73 2.20
N LEU A 139 10.05 -0.49 2.97
CA LEU A 139 8.69 -0.83 2.57
C LEU A 139 7.93 0.46 2.28
N ALA A 140 7.42 0.57 1.06
CA ALA A 140 6.46 1.60 0.71
C ALA A 140 5.07 1.15 1.18
N MET A 141 4.48 1.86 2.14
CA MET A 141 3.15 1.56 2.66
C MET A 141 2.13 2.54 2.13
N LYS A 142 0.95 2.02 1.76
CA LYS A 142 -0.24 2.86 1.54
C LYS A 142 -0.92 3.12 2.89
N THR A 143 -1.18 4.38 3.18
CA THR A 143 -2.09 4.74 4.27
C THR A 143 -3.51 4.67 3.73
N LEU A 144 -4.26 3.65 4.14
CA LEU A 144 -5.71 3.61 3.90
C LEU A 144 -6.37 4.59 4.86
N ASN A 145 -7.12 5.55 4.33
CA ASN A 145 -7.99 6.40 5.13
C ASN A 145 -9.04 5.49 5.81
N ALA A 146 -8.80 5.19 7.09
CA ALA A 146 -9.75 4.49 7.92
C ALA A 146 -10.96 5.42 8.11
N ARG A 147 -12.04 5.20 7.36
CA ARG A 147 -13.34 5.74 7.74
C ARG A 147 -13.79 4.99 8.98
N PHE A 148 -13.58 5.59 10.14
CA PHE A 148 -14.27 5.18 11.36
C PHE A 148 -15.77 5.43 11.16
N ALA A 149 -16.50 4.39 10.78
CA ALA A 149 -17.95 4.38 10.87
C ALA A 149 -18.30 4.32 12.36
N ASN A 150 -18.51 5.50 12.95
CA ASN A 150 -18.93 5.60 14.34
C ASN A 150 -20.40 5.16 14.43
N SER A 151 -20.64 3.98 15.01
CA SER A 151 -21.98 3.56 15.40
C SER A 151 -22.43 4.44 16.58
N THR A 152 -23.41 5.29 16.33
CA THR A 152 -24.43 5.79 17.26
C THR A 152 -23.97 6.00 18.72
N THR A 153 -23.72 7.25 19.13
CA THR A 153 -24.48 7.96 20.19
C THR A 153 -23.79 9.28 20.60
N ARG A 154 -24.58 10.37 20.54
CA ARG A 154 -24.46 11.68 21.23
C ARG A 154 -23.39 12.68 20.77
N SER A 155 -23.90 13.70 20.07
CA SER A 155 -23.81 15.13 20.41
C SER A 155 -22.77 15.48 21.46
N LEU A 156 -21.70 16.14 21.03
CA LEU A 156 -21.11 17.31 21.67
C LEU A 156 -20.30 18.08 20.62
N LEU A 157 -20.63 19.37 20.50
CA LEU A 157 -20.00 20.36 19.63
C LEU A 157 -18.51 20.51 19.99
N LEU A 158 -17.62 20.08 19.11
CA LEU A 158 -16.24 20.59 19.05
C LEU A 158 -15.82 20.72 17.58
N HIS A 159 -15.42 21.94 17.22
CA HIS A 159 -14.92 22.34 15.91
C HIS A 159 -13.76 21.45 15.43
N PRO A 160 -13.72 21.02 14.16
CA PRO A 160 -12.57 20.31 13.62
C PRO A 160 -11.57 21.31 13.05
N THR A 161 -10.48 21.57 13.78
CA THR A 161 -9.22 21.99 13.17
C THR A 161 -8.59 20.77 12.53
N TRP A 162 -8.49 20.80 11.20
CA TRP A 162 -7.84 19.77 10.41
C TRP A 162 -6.33 19.84 10.63
N ILE A 163 -5.77 18.93 11.43
CA ILE A 163 -4.33 18.67 11.46
C ILE A 163 -4.08 17.48 10.54
N PHE A 164 -3.54 17.77 9.35
CA PHE A 164 -2.88 16.77 8.52
C PHE A 164 -1.61 16.31 9.25
N SER A 165 -1.67 15.16 9.92
CA SER A 165 -0.45 14.45 10.35
C SER A 165 -0.04 13.46 9.27
N TYR A 166 1.00 13.83 8.52
CA TYR A 166 1.82 12.87 7.79
C TYR A 166 2.75 12.21 8.80
N THR A 167 2.48 10.97 9.18
CA THR A 167 3.44 10.12 9.89
C THR A 167 3.83 8.96 8.97
N ALA A 168 4.96 9.11 8.28
CA ALA A 168 5.67 7.99 7.67
C ALA A 168 6.34 7.22 8.81
N TRP A 169 5.83 6.04 9.13
CA TRP A 169 6.47 5.14 10.09
C TRP A 169 7.38 4.19 9.30
N ILE A 170 8.65 4.56 9.16
CA ILE A 170 9.70 3.66 8.66
C ILE A 170 10.15 2.83 9.86
N THR A 171 9.66 1.60 10.00
CA THR A 171 10.17 0.69 11.02
C THR A 171 11.40 -0.04 10.48
N SER A 172 12.60 0.39 10.87
CA SER A 172 13.79 -0.44 10.72
C SER A 172 13.78 -1.53 11.79
N LYS A 173 13.19 -2.70 11.50
CA LYS A 173 13.46 -3.90 12.31
C LYS A 173 14.65 -4.64 11.71
N PRO A 174 15.73 -4.90 12.47
CA PRO A 174 16.85 -5.68 11.96
C PRO A 174 16.43 -7.15 11.78
N LEU A 175 16.63 -7.66 10.57
CA LEU A 175 16.50 -9.06 10.22
C LEU A 175 17.56 -9.87 11.01
N LYS A 176 17.16 -10.68 12.00
CA LYS A 176 18.07 -11.62 12.66
C LYS A 176 18.45 -12.74 11.68
N ARG A 177 19.62 -12.63 11.05
CA ARG A 177 20.31 -13.80 10.46
C ARG A 177 20.95 -14.61 11.58
N SER A 178 20.51 -15.86 11.73
CA SER A 178 21.25 -16.88 12.47
C SER A 178 22.44 -17.35 11.64
N SER A 179 23.65 -16.96 12.01
CA SER A 179 24.84 -17.77 11.74
C SER A 179 25.94 -17.38 12.73
N THR A 180 26.29 -18.35 13.56
CA THR A 180 27.47 -18.42 14.41
C THR A 180 28.74 -17.92 13.72
N SER A 181 29.45 -16.96 14.34
CA SER A 181 30.89 -17.04 14.66
C SER A 181 31.42 -15.68 15.16
N SER A 182 31.92 -15.70 16.40
CA SER A 182 33.07 -14.94 16.94
C SER A 182 33.19 -13.41 16.80
N ASN A 183 33.30 -12.78 17.97
CA ASN A 183 34.16 -11.65 18.35
C ASN A 183 33.53 -10.24 18.54
N VAL A 184 33.28 -9.94 19.83
CA VAL A 184 33.75 -8.77 20.61
C VAL A 184 33.57 -7.37 19.98
N SER A 185 32.59 -6.60 20.50
CA SER A 185 32.83 -5.45 21.39
C SER A 185 31.53 -4.69 21.67
N THR A 186 31.23 -4.55 22.96
CA THR A 186 30.26 -3.62 23.56
C THR A 186 30.79 -2.18 23.45
N ILE A 187 29.92 -1.20 23.16
CA ILE A 187 29.73 0.04 23.94
C ILE A 187 28.58 0.86 23.34
N LEU A 188 27.75 1.36 24.26
CA LEU A 188 26.53 2.16 24.13
C LEU A 188 26.76 3.53 23.45
N PHE A 189 25.77 3.99 22.67
CA PHE A 189 24.77 4.98 23.10
C PHE A 189 23.50 4.83 22.25
#